data_AF-A0A0W8CSL0-F1
#
_entry.id   AF-A0A0W8CSL0-F1
#
_cell.length_a   1.000
_cell.length_b   1.000
_cell.length_c   1.000
_cell.angle_alpha   90.00
_cell.angle_beta   90.00
_cell.angle_gamma   90.00
#
_symmetry.space_group_name_H-M   'P 1'
#
loop_
_entity.id
_entity.type
_entity.pdbx_description
1 polymer ?
#
loop_
_entity_poly.entity_id
_entity_poly.type
_entity_poly.pdbx_seq_one_letter_code
_entity_poly.pdbx_strand_id
1 'polypeptide(L)'
;MNEQSMTADQHICFLDMILTQYGLLDTDLVAIVCDNMETNKAISRRIIAPTIGCAAHRFNLAVREYVAEHSDVIDKVARLMRKLKTVKRIALLKANKCKYKPVHMHDLRWSGLHRMLKRYKQLHPFLYLFERDRDVDCE
;
A
#
# COMPACT_ATOMS: atom_id res chain seq x y z
N MET A 1 26.27 -2.20 -8.51
CA MET A 1 25.40 -2.01 -7.33
C MET A 1 24.67 -3.32 -7.05
N ASN A 2 24.56 -3.75 -5.80
CA ASN A 2 23.70 -4.88 -5.43
C ASN A 2 22.25 -4.40 -5.33
N GLU A 3 21.43 -4.70 -6.34
CA GLU A 3 20.03 -4.25 -6.48
C GLU A 3 19.08 -4.84 -5.41
N GLN A 4 19.53 -5.82 -4.61
CA GLN A 4 18.69 -6.49 -3.61
C GLN A 4 18.77 -5.88 -2.21
N SER A 5 19.78 -5.04 -1.95
CA SER A 5 19.94 -4.43 -0.64
C SER A 5 19.33 -3.02 -0.65
N MET A 6 18.54 -2.71 0.38
CA MET A 6 17.71 -1.50 0.50
C MET A 6 18.17 -0.66 1.71
N THR A 7 19.49 -0.62 1.94
CA THR A 7 20.10 0.08 3.07
C THR A 7 20.22 1.57 2.78
N ALA A 8 20.27 2.39 3.84
CA ALA A 8 20.47 3.82 3.70
C ALA A 8 21.77 4.14 2.94
N ASP A 9 22.85 3.36 3.15
CA ASP A 9 24.13 3.54 2.45
C ASP A 9 23.99 3.41 0.94
N GLN A 10 23.29 2.39 0.44
CA GLN A 10 23.12 2.21 -1.00
C GLN A 10 22.22 3.27 -1.62
N HIS A 11 21.18 3.70 -0.88
CA HIS A 11 20.34 4.81 -1.32
C HIS A 11 21.12 6.12 -1.40
N ILE A 12 22.04 6.37 -0.46
CA ILE A 12 22.94 7.53 -0.50
C ILE A 12 23.90 7.44 -1.68
N CYS A 13 24.57 6.30 -1.89
CA CYS A 13 25.46 6.13 -3.06
C CYS A 13 24.72 6.33 -4.39
N PHE A 14 23.45 5.89 -4.46
CA PHE A 14 22.62 6.14 -5.62
C PHE A 14 22.25 7.62 -5.77
N LEU A 15 21.90 8.29 -4.67
CA LEU A 15 21.61 9.73 -4.65
C LEU A 15 22.82 10.54 -5.15
N ASP A 16 24.01 10.26 -4.63
CA ASP A 16 25.28 10.92 -5.00
C ASP A 16 25.60 10.73 -6.49
N MET A 17 25.43 9.51 -7.01
CA MET A 17 25.58 9.22 -8.44
C MET A 17 24.65 10.08 -9.30
N ILE A 18 23.38 10.23 -8.89
CA ILE A 18 22.40 11.06 -9.60
C ILE A 18 22.75 12.55 -9.48
N LEU A 19 23.09 13.04 -8.31
CA LEU A 19 23.45 14.45 -8.11
C LEU A 19 24.70 14.82 -8.93
N THR A 20 25.72 13.96 -8.92
CA THR A 20 26.93 14.11 -9.73
C THR A 20 26.60 14.19 -11.22
N GLN A 21 25.64 13.39 -11.71
CA GLN A 21 25.22 13.46 -13.12
C GLN A 21 24.64 14.83 -13.50
N TYR A 22 24.03 15.54 -12.55
CA TYR A 22 23.50 16.89 -12.74
C TYR A 22 24.48 18.00 -12.33
N GLY A 23 25.71 17.65 -11.94
CA GLY A 23 26.71 18.61 -11.44
C GLY A 23 26.35 19.23 -10.09
N LEU A 24 25.53 18.54 -9.30
CA LEU A 24 25.10 18.93 -7.96
C LEU A 24 25.86 18.13 -6.90
N LEU A 25 25.96 18.69 -5.71
CA LEU A 25 26.49 18.07 -4.51
C LEU A 25 25.35 17.79 -3.51
N ASP A 26 25.58 16.88 -2.56
CA ASP A 26 24.65 16.64 -1.45
C ASP A 26 24.32 17.92 -0.66
N THR A 27 25.25 18.87 -0.60
CA THR A 27 25.06 20.19 0.04
C THR A 27 24.08 21.10 -0.70
N ASP A 28 23.83 20.85 -1.98
CA ASP A 28 22.86 21.60 -2.77
C ASP A 28 21.41 21.14 -2.50
N LEU A 29 21.25 20.06 -1.73
CA LEU A 29 19.95 19.50 -1.42
C LEU A 29 19.23 20.32 -0.33
N VAL A 30 18.17 21.02 -0.74
CA VAL A 30 17.38 21.88 0.18
C VAL A 30 16.58 21.07 1.20
N ALA A 31 15.97 19.95 0.77
CA ALA A 31 15.16 19.09 1.62
C ALA A 31 14.91 17.72 0.97
N ILE A 32 14.62 16.71 1.78
CA ILE A 32 14.15 15.39 1.34
C ILE A 32 12.66 15.26 1.64
N VAL A 33 11.84 15.03 0.62
CA VAL A 33 10.43 14.69 0.79
C VAL A 33 10.28 13.17 0.84
N CYS A 34 10.05 12.63 2.03
CA CYS A 34 9.98 11.18 2.24
C CYS A 34 8.96 10.82 3.33
N ASP A 35 8.63 9.54 3.41
CA ASP A 35 7.82 9.05 4.54
C ASP A 35 8.69 8.87 5.80
N ASN A 36 8.04 8.59 6.93
CA ASN A 36 8.71 8.52 8.24
C ASN A 36 9.47 7.20 8.48
N MET A 37 9.86 6.48 7.41
CA MET A 37 10.58 5.22 7.51
C MET A 37 12.00 5.43 8.04
N GLU A 38 12.51 4.49 8.84
CA GLU A 38 13.84 4.61 9.46
C GLU A 38 14.98 4.77 8.45
N THR A 39 14.89 4.10 7.30
CA THR A 39 15.86 4.27 6.20
C THR A 39 15.88 5.72 5.71
N ASN A 40 14.72 6.34 5.52
CA ASN A 40 14.60 7.72 5.05
C ASN A 40 15.11 8.74 6.07
N LYS A 41 14.83 8.50 7.36
CA LYS A 41 15.42 9.29 8.44
C LYS A 41 16.95 9.15 8.49
N ALA A 42 17.47 7.93 8.28
CA ALA A 42 18.91 7.69 8.27
C ALA A 42 19.60 8.40 7.10
N ILE A 43 19.00 8.38 5.91
CA ILE A 43 19.48 9.13 4.74
C ILE A 43 19.55 10.62 5.08
N SER A 44 18.45 11.22 5.54
CA SER A 44 18.41 12.65 5.91
C SER A 44 19.46 13.05 6.94
N ARG A 45 19.65 12.25 7.99
CA ARG A 45 20.69 12.52 9.00
C ARG A 45 22.10 12.48 8.41
N ARG A 46 22.36 11.56 7.47
CA ARG A 46 23.69 11.37 6.88
C ARG A 46 24.02 12.43 5.83
N ILE A 47 23.04 12.87 5.04
CA ILE A 47 23.23 13.93 4.04
C ILE A 47 22.97 15.33 4.60
N ILE A 48 22.57 15.44 5.86
CA ILE A 48 22.35 16.71 6.59
C ILE A 48 21.28 17.58 5.91
N ALA A 49 20.31 16.97 5.24
CA ALA A 49 19.17 17.68 4.61
C ALA A 49 17.91 17.53 5.47
N PRO A 50 17.10 18.59 5.66
CA PRO A 50 15.85 18.51 6.42
C PRO A 50 14.85 17.57 5.72
N THR A 51 14.03 16.87 6.51
CA THR A 51 12.92 16.05 5.97
C THR A 51 11.61 16.81 5.96
N ILE A 52 10.87 16.65 4.86
CA ILE A 52 9.47 17.07 4.74
C ILE A 52 8.62 15.80 4.66
N GLY A 53 7.70 15.66 5.62
CA GLY A 53 6.83 14.49 5.69
C GLY A 53 5.96 14.36 4.43
N CYS A 54 6.00 13.17 3.82
CA CYS A 54 5.22 12.87 2.62
C CYS A 54 3.73 13.16 2.84
N ALA A 55 3.16 14.05 2.00
CA ALA A 55 1.76 14.46 2.09
C ALA A 55 0.79 13.28 1.96
N ALA A 56 1.08 12.34 1.05
CA ALA A 56 0.25 11.17 0.86
C ALA A 56 0.30 10.19 2.05
N HIS A 57 1.44 10.08 2.73
CA HIS A 57 1.54 9.33 3.98
C HIS A 57 0.71 9.99 5.10
N ARG A 58 0.85 11.31 5.29
CA ARG A 58 0.07 12.08 6.28
C ARG A 58 -1.43 11.97 6.02
N PHE A 59 -1.84 12.06 4.76
CA PHE A 59 -3.24 11.88 4.37
C PHE A 59 -3.75 10.47 4.72
N ASN A 60 -2.95 9.43 4.47
CA ASN A 60 -3.33 8.06 4.86
C ASN A 60 -3.44 7.89 6.38
N LEU A 61 -2.59 8.53 7.18
CA LEU A 61 -2.74 8.54 8.64
C LEU A 61 -4.06 9.18 9.06
N ALA A 62 -4.39 10.36 8.53
CA ALA A 62 -5.66 11.03 8.81
C ALA A 62 -6.87 10.16 8.40
N VAL A 63 -6.81 9.48 7.25
CA VAL A 63 -7.86 8.54 6.84
C VAL A 63 -7.99 7.37 7.80
N ARG A 64 -6.88 6.82 8.31
CA ARG A 64 -6.90 5.72 9.29
C ARG A 64 -7.54 6.12 10.61
N GLU A 65 -7.23 7.32 11.10
CA GLU A 65 -7.86 7.89 12.29
C GLU A 65 -9.36 8.12 12.06
N TYR A 66 -9.72 8.71 10.92
CA TYR A 66 -11.11 8.98 10.56
C TYR A 66 -11.98 7.72 10.51
N VAL A 67 -11.44 6.58 10.07
CA VAL A 67 -12.18 5.31 9.96
C VAL A 67 -11.96 4.36 11.14
N ALA A 68 -11.30 4.80 12.20
CA ALA A 68 -10.93 3.93 13.33
C ALA A 68 -12.16 3.29 14.00
N GLU A 69 -13.25 4.05 14.14
CA GLU A 69 -14.53 3.58 14.70
C GLU A 69 -15.21 2.49 13.86
N HIS A 70 -14.84 2.38 12.58
CA HIS A 70 -15.37 1.38 11.64
C HIS A 70 -14.36 0.25 11.32
N SER A 71 -13.30 0.14 12.12
CA SER A 71 -12.23 -0.83 11.92
C SER A 71 -12.74 -2.27 11.85
N ASP A 72 -13.74 -2.63 12.66
CA ASP A 72 -14.33 -3.97 12.68
C ASP A 72 -15.01 -4.35 11.35
N VAL A 73 -15.74 -3.41 10.74
CA VAL A 73 -16.40 -3.59 9.44
C VAL A 73 -15.36 -3.64 8.33
N ILE A 74 -14.35 -2.79 8.40
CA ILE A 74 -13.24 -2.76 7.43
C ILE A 74 -12.48 -4.09 7.45
N ASP A 75 -12.24 -4.65 8.64
CA ASP A 75 -11.59 -5.95 8.79
C ASP A 75 -12.44 -7.10 8.27
N LYS A 76 -13.76 -7.06 8.46
CA LYS A 76 -14.70 -8.03 7.84
C LYS A 76 -14.60 -7.97 6.32
N VAL A 77 -14.59 -6.77 5.74
CA VAL A 77 -14.40 -6.59 4.29
C VAL A 77 -13.03 -7.11 3.86
N ALA A 78 -11.95 -6.82 4.60
CA ALA A 78 -10.61 -7.29 4.28
C ALA A 78 -10.53 -8.83 4.26
N ARG A 79 -11.14 -9.50 5.24
CA ARG A 79 -11.24 -10.97 5.27
C ARG A 79 -12.03 -11.51 4.09
N LEU A 80 -13.17 -10.90 3.76
CA LEU A 80 -13.97 -11.29 2.59
C LEU A 80 -13.17 -11.14 1.29
N MET A 81 -12.49 -10.01 1.11
CA MET A 81 -11.69 -9.74 -0.07
C MET A 81 -10.52 -10.73 -0.23
N ARG A 82 -9.95 -11.19 0.89
CA ARG A 82 -8.96 -12.28 0.91
C ARG A 82 -9.58 -13.61 0.48
N LYS A 83 -10.74 -13.96 1.05
CA LYS A 83 -11.50 -15.19 0.72
C LYS A 83 -11.92 -15.26 -0.75
N LEU A 84 -12.30 -14.14 -1.36
CA LEU A 84 -12.69 -14.09 -2.78
C LEU A 84 -11.50 -14.24 -3.73
N LYS A 85 -10.27 -14.04 -3.25
CA LYS A 85 -9.06 -14.05 -4.10
C LYS A 85 -8.62 -15.45 -4.53
N THR A 86 -9.34 -16.52 -4.16
CA THR A 86 -9.02 -17.88 -4.60
C THR A 86 -9.31 -18.06 -6.10
N VAL A 87 -8.55 -18.94 -6.76
CA VAL A 87 -8.68 -19.18 -8.21
C VAL A 87 -10.10 -19.61 -8.58
N LYS A 88 -10.70 -20.52 -7.79
CA LYS A 88 -12.08 -21.00 -7.99
C LYS A 88 -13.10 -19.86 -7.93
N ARG A 89 -13.03 -19.01 -6.90
CA ARG A 89 -13.98 -17.90 -6.72
C ARG A 89 -13.79 -16.81 -7.77
N ILE A 90 -12.54 -16.52 -8.17
CA ILE A 90 -12.26 -15.61 -9.29
C ILE A 90 -12.82 -16.16 -10.60
N ALA A 91 -12.71 -17.47 -10.85
CA ALA A 91 -13.29 -18.10 -12.03
C ALA A 91 -14.82 -17.97 -12.04
N LEU A 92 -15.47 -18.19 -10.89
CA LEU A 92 -16.92 -18.00 -10.75
C LEU A 92 -17.35 -16.55 -11.00
N LEU A 93 -16.61 -15.57 -10.49
CA LEU A 93 -16.85 -14.15 -10.78
C LEU A 93 -16.79 -13.88 -12.30
N LYS A 94 -15.75 -14.38 -12.98
CA LYS A 94 -15.60 -14.20 -14.43
C LYS A 94 -16.73 -14.87 -15.22
N ALA A 95 -17.13 -16.08 -14.83
CA ALA A 95 -18.24 -16.80 -15.47
C ALA A 95 -19.56 -16.02 -15.39
N ASN A 96 -19.76 -15.27 -14.29
CA ASN A 96 -20.91 -14.39 -14.09
C ASN A 96 -20.70 -12.97 -14.63
N LYS A 97 -19.82 -12.80 -15.64
CA LYS A 97 -19.54 -11.53 -16.33
C LYS A 97 -18.98 -10.41 -15.42
N CYS A 98 -18.45 -10.74 -14.24
CA CYS A 98 -17.76 -9.77 -13.41
C CYS A 98 -16.37 -9.46 -13.97
N LYS A 99 -16.12 -8.18 -14.31
CA LYS A 99 -14.83 -7.70 -14.80
C LYS A 99 -13.83 -7.36 -13.68
N TYR A 100 -14.29 -7.34 -12.43
CA TYR A 100 -13.52 -6.90 -11.29
C TYR A 100 -12.85 -8.08 -10.58
N LYS A 101 -11.63 -7.86 -10.07
CA LYS A 101 -10.90 -8.84 -9.25
C LYS A 101 -10.87 -8.40 -7.78
N PRO A 102 -10.92 -9.31 -6.81
CA PRO A 102 -10.68 -8.94 -5.42
C PRO A 102 -9.32 -8.30 -5.22
N VAL A 103 -9.25 -7.26 -4.39
CA VAL A 103 -8.04 -6.51 -4.02
C VAL A 103 -7.83 -6.67 -2.52
N HIS A 104 -6.61 -7.02 -2.13
CA HIS A 104 -6.19 -7.12 -0.74
C HIS A 104 -5.88 -5.74 -0.14
N MET A 105 -6.16 -5.54 1.15
CA MET A 105 -5.71 -4.36 1.88
C MET A 105 -4.20 -4.43 2.10
N HIS A 106 -3.45 -3.56 1.45
CA HIS A 106 -2.01 -3.44 1.71
C HIS A 106 -1.79 -2.24 2.63
N ASP A 107 -1.47 -2.50 3.89
CA ASP A 107 -1.30 -1.45 4.91
C ASP A 107 -0.16 -0.48 4.57
N LEU A 108 0.86 -0.99 3.89
CA LEU A 108 2.03 -0.21 3.44
C LEU A 108 1.76 0.63 2.19
N ARG A 109 0.62 0.43 1.49
CA ARG A 109 0.22 1.29 0.37
C ARG A 109 -0.84 2.26 0.84
N TRP A 110 -0.53 3.55 0.83
CA TRP A 110 -1.37 4.65 1.34
C TRP A 110 -2.79 4.75 0.75
N SER A 111 -3.09 4.04 -0.35
CA SER A 111 -4.43 3.96 -0.96
C SER A 111 -5.09 2.59 -0.80
N GLY A 112 -4.51 1.69 -0.02
CA GLY A 112 -4.92 0.30 0.12
C GLY A 112 -6.35 0.14 0.63
N LEU A 113 -6.67 0.83 1.72
CA LEU A 113 -8.00 0.84 2.34
C LEU A 113 -9.07 1.35 1.36
N HIS A 114 -8.87 2.54 0.79
CA HIS A 114 -9.80 3.12 -0.18
C HIS A 114 -10.00 2.19 -1.40
N ARG A 115 -8.92 1.65 -1.96
CA ARG A 115 -8.98 0.78 -3.14
C ARG A 115 -9.72 -0.53 -2.83
N MET A 116 -9.51 -1.10 -1.64
CA MET A 116 -10.23 -2.28 -1.19
C MET A 116 -11.73 -2.00 -1.04
N LEU A 117 -12.11 -0.95 -0.30
CA LEU A 117 -13.52 -0.62 -0.07
C LEU A 117 -14.24 -0.27 -1.38
N LYS A 118 -13.59 0.48 -2.27
CA LYS A 118 -14.09 0.76 -3.61
C LYS A 118 -14.32 -0.54 -4.40
N ARG A 119 -13.36 -1.48 -4.34
CA ARG A 119 -13.49 -2.76 -5.03
C ARG A 119 -14.56 -3.66 -4.40
N TYR A 120 -14.70 -3.65 -3.09
CA TYR A 120 -15.79 -4.34 -2.40
C TYR A 120 -17.16 -3.85 -2.89
N LYS A 121 -17.37 -2.52 -2.95
CA LYS A 121 -18.62 -1.97 -3.50
C LYS A 121 -18.89 -2.42 -4.94
N GLN A 122 -17.85 -2.52 -5.77
CA GLN A 122 -17.97 -3.03 -7.15
C GLN A 122 -18.30 -4.53 -7.23
N LEU A 123 -17.85 -5.31 -6.24
CA LEU A 123 -18.10 -6.75 -6.14
C LEU A 123 -19.39 -7.08 -5.41
N HIS A 124 -19.96 -6.14 -4.65
CA HIS A 124 -21.16 -6.33 -3.84
C HIS A 124 -22.32 -6.99 -4.62
N PRO A 125 -22.63 -6.60 -5.88
CA PRO A 125 -23.70 -7.24 -6.64
C PRO A 125 -23.47 -8.70 -6.99
N PHE A 126 -22.25 -9.22 -6.84
CA PHE A 126 -21.87 -10.60 -7.16
C PHE A 126 -21.69 -11.46 -5.91
N LEU A 127 -21.85 -10.91 -4.71
CA LEU A 127 -21.60 -11.64 -3.46
C LEU A 127 -22.62 -12.74 -3.20
N TYR A 128 -23.84 -12.63 -3.76
CA TYR A 128 -24.89 -13.65 -3.68
C TYR A 128 -24.42 -15.01 -4.24
N LEU A 129 -23.43 -15.02 -5.15
CA LEU A 129 -22.85 -16.24 -5.72
C LEU A 129 -22.14 -17.10 -4.68
N PHE A 130 -21.77 -16.53 -3.53
CA PHE A 130 -20.99 -17.18 -2.47
C PHE A 130 -21.80 -17.43 -1.19
N GLU A 131 -23.12 -17.16 -1.18
CA GLU A 131 -23.96 -17.37 0.01
C GLU A 131 -24.11 -18.83 0.41
N ARG A 132 -23.88 -19.77 -0.53
CA ARG A 132 -23.93 -21.23 -0.34
C ARG A 132 -22.60 -21.86 0.09
N ASP A 133 -21.51 -21.10 0.10
CA ASP A 133 -20.18 -21.56 0.58
C ASP A 133 -20.05 -21.49 2.11
N ARG A 134 -21.12 -21.12 2.85
CA ARG A 134 -21.08 -20.97 4.31
C ARG A 134 -20.80 -22.28 5.06
N ASP A 135 -21.07 -23.43 4.44
CA ASP A 135 -20.97 -24.74 5.09
C ASP A 135 -19.62 -25.46 4.86
N VAL A 136 -18.71 -24.89 4.05
CA VAL A 136 -17.46 -25.57 3.64
C VAL A 136 -16.21 -25.05 4.38
N ASP A 137 -16.32 -23.93 5.09
CA ASP A 137 -15.19 -23.33 5.85
C ASP A 137 -15.25 -23.70 7.37
N CYS A 138 -16.03 -24.72 7.78
CA CYS A 138 -16.17 -25.18 9.17
C CYS A 138 -15.36 -26.46 9.51
N GLU A 139 -14.46 -26.90 8.64
CA GLU A 139 -13.50 -27.98 8.93
C GLU A 139 -12.06 -27.47 9.02
#